data_AF-A0A6P7TH00-F1
#
_entry.id   AF-A0A6P7TH00-F1
#
_cell.length_a   1.000
_cell.length_b   1.000
_cell.length_c   1.000
_cell.angle_alpha   90.00
_cell.angle_beta   90.00
_cell.angle_gamma   90.00
#
_symmetry.space_group_name_H-M   'P 1'
#
loop_
_entity.id
_entity.type
_entity.pdbx_description
1 polymer ?
#
loop_
_entity_poly.entity_id
_entity_poly.type
_entity_poly.pdbx_seq_one_letter_code
_entity_poly.pdbx_strand_id
1 'polypeptide(L)'
;MNFPSWLTQPLLINVSDATIQYQEELSELQHDESVKTLFKLKGTKMWLYDEVERKYPKISTSARELLIPFPSSYLVECGFSAVDNLLEAKRNRLEITKHGDLRLKLTKLSPQIKNLCCMHQAQGSH
;
A
#
# COMPACT_ATOMS: atom_id res chain seq x y z
N MET A 1 9.78 -8.41 -15.50
CA MET A 1 9.27 -7.06 -15.76
C MET A 1 10.45 -6.10 -15.73
N ASN A 2 10.57 -5.20 -16.71
CA ASN A 2 11.56 -4.14 -16.66
C ASN A 2 10.93 -2.93 -15.96
N PHE A 3 11.47 -2.55 -14.80
CA PHE A 3 11.03 -1.34 -14.10
C PHE A 3 11.63 -0.11 -14.79
N PRO A 4 10.83 0.93 -15.08
CA PRO A 4 11.36 2.15 -15.63
C PRO A 4 12.35 2.81 -14.65
N SER A 5 13.48 3.31 -15.15
CA SER A 5 14.49 3.99 -14.34
C SER A 5 13.94 5.23 -13.62
N TRP A 6 12.99 5.93 -14.26
CA TRP A 6 12.30 7.08 -13.67
C TRP A 6 11.49 6.72 -12.43
N LEU A 7 11.08 5.46 -12.24
CA LEU A 7 10.33 5.04 -11.05
C LEU A 7 11.19 5.12 -9.79
N THR A 8 12.46 4.71 -9.92
CA THR A 8 13.43 4.64 -8.81
C THR A 8 14.25 5.92 -8.67
N GLN A 9 14.56 6.59 -9.79
CA GLN A 9 15.46 7.74 -9.82
C GLN A 9 14.90 8.85 -10.73
N PRO A 10 13.69 9.39 -10.46
CA PRO A 10 13.05 10.38 -11.32
C PRO A 10 13.86 11.67 -11.50
N LEU A 11 14.74 11.98 -10.54
CA LEU A 11 15.56 13.19 -10.52
C LEU A 11 16.89 13.08 -11.29
N LEU A 12 17.27 11.88 -11.74
CA LEU A 12 18.59 11.62 -12.37
C LEU A 12 18.48 11.11 -13.81
N ILE A 13 17.30 10.62 -14.21
CA ILE A 13 17.02 10.17 -15.56
C ILE A 13 17.12 11.33 -16.57
N ASN A 14 17.69 11.07 -17.74
CA ASN A 14 17.49 11.95 -18.88
C ASN A 14 16.04 11.84 -19.38
N VAL A 15 15.31 12.95 -19.41
CA VAL A 15 13.91 13.01 -19.83
C VAL A 15 13.69 12.34 -21.21
N SER A 16 14.65 12.42 -22.12
CA SER A 16 14.58 11.78 -23.45
C SER A 16 14.51 10.25 -23.41
N ASP A 17 14.97 9.62 -22.32
CA ASP A 17 14.93 8.16 -22.15
C ASP A 17 13.54 7.66 -21.69
N ALA A 18 12.66 8.56 -21.25
CA ALA A 18 11.30 8.23 -20.85
C ALA A 18 10.35 8.20 -22.05
N THR A 19 9.25 7.46 -21.92
CA THR A 19 8.15 7.48 -22.90
C THR A 19 7.63 8.90 -23.09
N ILE A 20 7.40 9.33 -24.34
CA ILE A 20 6.98 10.68 -24.73
C ILE A 20 5.86 11.24 -23.84
N GLN A 21 4.85 10.42 -23.52
CA GLN A 21 3.72 10.81 -22.69
C GLN A 21 4.06 11.26 -21.26
N TYR A 22 5.24 10.89 -20.74
CA TYR A 22 5.73 11.23 -19.40
C TYR A 22 6.79 12.33 -19.41
N GLN A 23 7.35 12.69 -20.56
CA GLN A 23 8.51 13.58 -20.64
C GLN A 23 8.23 14.99 -20.11
N GLU A 24 7.05 15.53 -20.43
CA GLU A 24 6.60 16.84 -19.94
C GLU A 24 6.51 16.86 -18.41
N GLU A 25 5.74 15.94 -17.83
CA GLU A 25 5.58 15.83 -16.37
C GLU A 25 6.91 15.51 -15.67
N LEU A 26 7.77 14.68 -16.26
CA LEU A 26 9.10 14.41 -15.72
C LEU A 26 9.99 15.64 -15.70
N SER A 27 9.97 16.42 -16.78
CA SER A 27 10.73 17.67 -16.87
C SER A 27 10.26 18.64 -15.79
N GLU A 28 8.96 18.85 -15.63
CA GLU A 28 8.41 19.71 -14.59
C GLU A 28 8.73 19.21 -13.17
N LEU A 29 8.63 17.89 -12.94
CA LEU A 29 8.97 17.25 -11.68
C LEU A 29 10.44 17.46 -11.31
N GLN A 30 11.35 17.33 -12.28
CA GLN A 30 12.79 17.56 -12.08
C GLN A 30 13.13 19.02 -11.75
N HIS A 31 12.23 19.97 -12.00
CA HIS A 31 12.41 21.38 -11.67
C HIS A 31 11.62 21.83 -10.43
N ASP A 32 10.85 20.93 -9.81
CA ASP A 32 10.07 21.23 -8.61
C ASP A 32 10.84 20.94 -7.32
N GLU A 33 11.24 22.00 -6.61
CA GLU A 33 11.96 21.89 -5.33
C GLU A 33 11.14 21.23 -4.21
N SER A 34 9.81 21.39 -4.22
CA SER A 34 8.94 20.75 -3.23
C SER A 34 8.96 19.23 -3.40
N VAL A 35 8.93 18.76 -4.64
CA VAL A 35 8.97 17.33 -4.98
C VAL A 35 10.37 16.75 -4.74
N LYS A 36 11.44 17.49 -5.07
CA LYS A 36 12.81 17.08 -4.73
C LYS A 36 12.98 16.86 -3.23
N THR A 37 12.44 17.78 -2.42
CA THR A 37 12.47 17.67 -0.96
C THR A 37 11.66 16.48 -0.47
N LEU A 38 10.45 16.29 -1.02
CA LEU A 38 9.60 15.14 -0.71
C LEU A 38 10.28 13.81 -1.06
N PHE A 39 10.92 13.72 -2.23
CA PHE A 39 11.65 12.54 -2.67
C PHE A 39 12.84 12.23 -1.75
N LYS A 40 13.60 13.24 -1.30
CA LYS A 40 14.68 13.03 -0.32
C LYS A 40 14.16 12.45 1.00
N LEU A 41 12.96 12.82 1.43
CA LEU A 41 12.35 12.37 2.69
C LEU A 41 11.67 11.00 2.57
N LYS A 42 11.00 10.72 1.46
CA LYS A 42 10.10 9.55 1.29
C LYS A 42 10.58 8.54 0.27
N GLY A 43 11.59 8.86 -0.54
CA GLY A 43 12.04 8.06 -1.67
C GLY A 43 10.91 7.79 -2.66
N THR A 44 10.86 6.57 -3.19
CA THR A 44 9.82 6.13 -4.14
C THR A 44 8.41 6.12 -3.56
N LYS A 45 8.24 6.20 -2.23
CA LYS A 45 6.89 6.35 -1.62
C LYS A 45 6.24 7.69 -1.95
N MET A 46 7.02 8.67 -2.42
CA MET A 46 6.53 9.93 -3.01
C MET A 46 5.37 9.71 -3.99
N TRP A 47 5.48 8.69 -4.85
CA TRP A 47 4.46 8.38 -5.86
C TRP A 47 3.09 8.04 -5.27
N LEU A 48 3.01 7.76 -3.96
CA LEU A 48 1.77 7.44 -3.28
C LEU A 48 1.05 8.67 -2.71
N TYR A 49 1.62 9.88 -2.85
CA TYR A 49 1.06 11.11 -2.30
C TYR A 49 0.09 11.78 -3.28
N ASP A 50 -1.09 12.16 -2.78
CA ASP A 50 -2.16 12.76 -3.58
C ASP A 50 -1.76 14.13 -4.17
N GLU A 51 -0.83 14.86 -3.52
CA GLU A 51 -0.30 16.10 -4.08
C GLU A 51 0.54 15.86 -5.34
N VAL A 52 1.31 14.77 -5.35
CA VAL A 52 2.14 14.37 -6.50
C VAL A 52 1.25 13.89 -7.63
N GLU A 53 0.20 13.13 -7.34
CA GLU A 53 -0.78 12.68 -8.32
C GLU A 53 -1.58 13.83 -8.94
N ARG A 54 -2.00 14.81 -8.13
CA ARG A 54 -2.72 15.99 -8.66
C ARG A 54 -1.85 16.82 -9.59
N LYS A 55 -0.54 16.89 -9.33
CA LYS A 55 0.39 17.71 -10.12
C LYS A 55 0.97 16.98 -11.33
N TYR A 56 1.20 15.68 -11.21
CA TYR A 56 1.81 14.83 -12.24
C TYR A 56 1.00 13.55 -12.46
N PRO A 57 -0.25 13.66 -12.93
CA PRO A 57 -1.18 12.54 -12.96
C PRO A 57 -0.71 11.39 -13.83
N LYS A 58 -0.17 11.63 -15.04
CA LYS A 58 0.18 10.53 -15.96
C LYS A 58 1.28 9.65 -15.39
N ILE A 59 2.36 10.27 -14.91
CA ILE A 59 3.49 9.52 -14.36
C ILE A 59 3.16 8.95 -12.98
N SER A 60 2.41 9.68 -12.14
CA SER A 60 2.04 9.21 -10.80
C SER A 60 1.09 8.02 -10.86
N THR A 61 0.07 8.05 -11.72
CA THR A 61 -0.82 6.89 -11.93
C THR A 61 -0.02 5.67 -12.40
N SER A 62 0.88 5.83 -13.38
CA SER A 62 1.73 4.72 -13.84
C SER A 62 2.67 4.22 -12.73
N ALA A 63 3.24 5.12 -11.93
CA ALA A 63 4.10 4.77 -10.80
C ALA A 63 3.33 3.95 -9.77
N ARG A 64 2.12 4.38 -9.42
CA ARG A 64 1.21 3.67 -8.52
C ARG A 64 0.86 2.30 -9.09
N GLU A 65 0.49 2.21 -10.35
CA GLU A 65 0.25 0.94 -11.04
C GLU A 65 1.46 0.02 -11.10
N LEU A 66 2.70 0.50 -10.93
CA LEU A 66 3.90 -0.34 -10.90
C LEU A 66 4.36 -0.67 -9.46
N LEU A 67 4.07 0.21 -8.50
CA LEU A 67 4.43 0.05 -7.09
C LEU A 67 3.36 -0.70 -6.29
N ILE A 68 2.09 -0.60 -6.68
CA ILE A 68 0.96 -1.23 -6.01
C ILE A 68 0.80 -2.71 -6.39
N PRO A 69 1.12 -3.23 -7.58
CA PRO A 69 1.05 -4.66 -7.84
C PRO A 69 2.35 -5.35 -7.44
N PHE A 70 2.58 -5.44 -6.12
CA PHE A 70 3.19 -6.60 -5.47
C PHE A 70 2.85 -6.59 -3.98
N PRO A 71 1.54 -6.72 -3.70
CA PRO A 71 1.10 -7.65 -2.67
C PRO A 71 0.12 -8.70 -3.20
N SER A 72 -0.30 -8.71 -4.46
CA SER A 72 -1.40 -9.59 -4.86
C SER A 72 -1.02 -11.07 -4.79
N SER A 73 -0.04 -11.61 -5.51
CA SER A 73 0.20 -13.07 -5.43
C SER A 73 0.58 -13.53 -4.03
N TYR A 74 1.55 -12.89 -3.36
CA TYR A 74 1.95 -13.28 -2.00
C TYR A 74 0.87 -13.03 -0.94
N LEU A 75 0.17 -11.89 -0.94
CA LEU A 75 -0.93 -11.68 0.03
C LEU A 75 -2.20 -12.45 -0.34
N VAL A 76 -2.40 -12.81 -1.61
CA VAL A 76 -3.46 -13.71 -2.04
C VAL A 76 -3.11 -15.13 -1.60
N GLU A 77 -1.88 -15.60 -1.81
CA GLU A 77 -1.39 -16.89 -1.30
C GLU A 77 -1.43 -16.95 0.22
N CYS A 78 -0.96 -15.91 0.92
CA CYS A 78 -1.06 -15.79 2.36
C CYS A 78 -2.51 -15.67 2.83
N GLY A 79 -3.36 -14.98 2.06
CA GLY A 79 -4.79 -14.86 2.30
C GLY A 79 -5.49 -16.20 2.22
N PHE A 80 -5.28 -16.94 1.14
CA PHE A 80 -5.79 -18.30 0.96
C PHE A 80 -5.24 -19.25 2.01
N SER A 81 -3.93 -19.23 2.27
CA SER A 81 -3.31 -20.04 3.34
C SER A 81 -3.90 -19.72 4.71
N ALA A 82 -4.18 -18.45 5.00
CA ALA A 82 -4.82 -18.05 6.26
C ALA A 82 -6.27 -18.54 6.34
N VAL A 83 -7.01 -18.53 5.22
CA VAL A 83 -8.37 -19.09 5.13
C VAL A 83 -8.33 -20.61 5.32
N ASP A 84 -7.43 -21.33 4.64
CA ASP A 84 -7.29 -22.79 4.76
C ASP A 84 -6.94 -23.19 6.20
N ASN A 85 -5.95 -22.53 6.82
CA ASN A 85 -5.62 -22.74 8.22
C ASN A 85 -6.81 -22.49 9.16
N LEU A 86 -7.65 -21.51 8.84
CA LEU A 86 -8.82 -21.16 9.65
C LEU A 86 -9.97 -22.15 9.48
N LEU A 87 -10.12 -22.73 8.29
CA LEU A 87 -11.08 -23.79 7.99
C LEU A 87 -10.64 -25.15 8.57
N GLU A 88 -9.36 -25.47 8.52
CA GLU A 88 -8.79 -26.70 9.13
C GLU A 88 -8.78 -26.64 10.66
N ALA A 89 -8.53 -25.46 11.24
CA ALA A 89 -8.63 -25.25 12.68
C ALA A 89 -10.11 -25.22 13.11
N LYS A 90 -10.71 -26.40 13.27
CA LYS A 90 -12.09 -26.68 13.74
C LYS A 90 -12.39 -26.17 15.18
N ARG A 91 -12.11 -24.91 15.51
CA ARG A 91 -12.50 -24.24 16.76
C ARG A 91 -13.43 -23.06 16.48
N ASN A 92 -14.62 -23.37 15.97
CA ASN A 92 -15.96 -22.82 16.21
C ASN A 92 -16.25 -21.33 16.53
N ARG A 93 -15.36 -20.35 16.34
CA ARG A 93 -15.74 -18.93 16.61
C ARG A 93 -15.15 -17.84 15.71
N LEU A 94 -14.31 -18.16 14.74
CA LEU A 94 -13.68 -17.14 13.90
C LEU A 94 -14.46 -17.02 12.58
N GLU A 95 -15.31 -16.01 12.48
CA GLU A 95 -16.05 -15.67 11.26
C GLU A 95 -15.22 -14.71 10.39
N ILE A 96 -14.58 -15.28 9.36
CA ILE A 96 -13.71 -14.60 8.38
C ILE A 96 -14.28 -13.28 7.87
N THR A 97 -15.59 -13.26 7.58
CA THR A 97 -16.27 -12.16 6.89
C THR A 97 -16.85 -11.10 7.82
N LYS A 98 -17.07 -11.40 9.11
CA LYS A 98 -17.78 -10.50 10.03
C LYS A 98 -16.89 -9.81 11.06
N HIS A 99 -15.79 -10.43 11.48
CA HIS A 99 -14.98 -9.94 12.61
C HIS A 99 -13.66 -9.25 12.20
N GLY A 100 -13.31 -9.27 10.91
CA GLY A 100 -12.04 -8.69 10.43
C GLY A 100 -10.80 -9.51 10.83
N ASP A 101 -11.00 -10.77 11.24
CA ASP A 101 -9.94 -11.69 11.69
C ASP A 101 -8.88 -11.92 10.61
N LEU A 102 -9.31 -12.05 9.36
CA LEU A 102 -8.41 -12.18 8.22
C LEU A 102 -7.55 -10.91 8.05
N ARG A 103 -8.14 -9.72 8.23
CA ARG A 103 -7.40 -8.45 8.17
C ARG A 103 -6.38 -8.35 9.30
N LEU A 104 -6.73 -8.76 10.52
CA LEU A 104 -5.80 -8.80 11.65
C LEU A 104 -4.67 -9.81 11.43
N LYS A 105 -4.94 -10.95 10.79
CA LYS A 105 -3.93 -11.97 10.50
C LYS A 105 -2.96 -11.56 9.38
N LEU A 106 -3.46 -10.88 8.35
CA LEU A 106 -2.68 -10.46 7.17
C LEU A 106 -1.93 -9.14 7.38
N THR A 107 -2.21 -8.41 8.45
CA THR A 107 -1.56 -7.13 8.76
C THR A 107 -0.84 -7.19 10.10
N LYS A 108 0.06 -6.24 10.36
CA LYS A 108 0.68 -6.08 11.70
C LYS A 108 -0.22 -5.31 12.68
N LEU A 109 -1.52 -5.21 12.39
CA LEU A 109 -2.45 -4.47 13.24
C LEU A 109 -2.73 -5.27 14.51
N SER A 110 -2.49 -4.66 15.66
CA SER A 110 -2.84 -5.26 16.96
C SER A 110 -4.29 -4.92 17.33
N PRO A 111 -5.09 -5.88 17.79
CA PRO A 111 -6.43 -5.60 18.28
C PRO A 111 -6.38 -4.67 19.51
N GLN A 112 -7.29 -3.70 19.58
CA GLN A 112 -7.41 -2.78 20.72
C GLN A 112 -8.17 -3.44 21.89
N ILE A 113 -7.58 -4.53 22.43
CA ILE A 113 -8.19 -5.39 23.46
C ILE A 113 -8.67 -4.57 24.67
N LYS A 114 -7.89 -3.56 25.12
CA LYS A 114 -8.26 -2.70 26.25
C LYS A 114 -9.60 -1.99 26.04
N ASN A 115 -9.85 -1.48 24.84
CA ASN A 115 -11.09 -0.77 24.51
C ASN A 115 -12.28 -1.74 24.46
N LEU A 116 -12.06 -2.93 23.87
CA LEU A 116 -13.04 -4.02 23.89
C LEU A 116 -13.42 -4.46 25.31
N CYS A 117 -12.44 -4.61 26.21
CA CYS A 117 -12.68 -4.98 27.60
C CYS A 117 -13.49 -3.90 28.36
N CYS A 118 -13.24 -2.61 28.10
CA CYS A 118 -14.01 -1.53 28.71
C CYS A 118 -15.48 -1.50 28.23
N MET A 119 -15.74 -1.92 27.00
CA MET A 119 -17.08 -1.94 26.40
C MET A 119 -17.88 -3.21 26.72
N HIS A 120 -17.22 -4.26 27.23
CA HIS A 120 -17.89 -5.51 27.60
C HIS A 120 -18.44 -5.39 29.03
N GLN A 121 -19.75 -5.21 29.17
CA GLN A 121 -20.40 -5.34 30.48
C GLN A 121 -20.27 -6.79 30.94
N ALA A 122 -19.76 -7.00 32.16
CA ALA A 122 -19.82 -8.30 32.81
C ALA A 122 -21.29 -8.67 32.95
N GLN A 123 -21.75 -9.71 32.24
CA GLN A 123 -23.06 -10.27 32.51
C GLN A 123 -23.06 -10.75 33.96
N GLY A 124 -23.91 -10.13 34.78
CA GLY A 124 -24.09 -10.55 36.16
C GLY A 124 -24.48 -12.02 36.18
N SER A 125 -23.71 -12.82 36.93
CA SER A 125 -24.05 -14.20 37.23
C SER A 125 -25.28 -14.23 38.15
N HIS A 126 -26.32 -14.95 37.75
CA HIS A 126 -27.51 -15.27 38.54
C HIS A 126 -27.27 -16.44 39.49
#